data_AF-A0AAP3A4K4-F1
#
_entry.id   AF-A0AAP3A4K4-F1
#
_cell.length_a   1.000
_cell.length_b   1.000
_cell.length_c   1.000
_cell.angle_alpha   90.00
_cell.angle_beta   90.00
_cell.angle_gamma   90.00
#
_symmetry.space_group_name_H-M   'P 1'
#
loop_
_entity.id
_entity.type
_entity.pdbx_description
1 polymer ?
#
loop_
_entity_poly.entity_id
_entity_poly.type
_entity_poly.pdbx_seq_one_letter_code
_entity_poly.pdbx_strand_id
1 'polypeptide(L)'
;TAIHYKCDEENSGYPDIADVESKITSNTRGIVIINPNNPTGSVYPRHVLEQIVALAKKHDLILFADEIYDKIVYDGIEHVAVASLA
;
A
#
# COMPACT_ATOMS: atom_id res chain seq x y z
N THR A 1 7.34 -0.86 18.43
CA THR A 1 7.44 -2.04 17.55
C THR A 1 6.59 -1.80 16.32
N ALA A 2 6.96 -2.37 15.17
CA ALA A 2 6.14 -2.29 13.97
C ALA A 2 4.79 -3.00 14.18
N ILE A 3 3.74 -2.49 13.54
CA ILE A 3 2.41 -3.12 13.51
C ILE A 3 2.19 -3.63 12.09
N HIS A 4 2.07 -4.94 11.93
CA HIS A 4 1.92 -5.58 10.62
C HIS A 4 0.44 -5.67 10.25
N TYR A 5 0.07 -5.18 9.07
CA TYR A 5 -1.22 -5.43 8.45
C TYR A 5 -1.14 -6.65 7.52
N LYS A 6 -2.28 -7.26 7.21
CA LYS A 6 -2.38 -8.43 6.34
C LYS A 6 -2.39 -8.01 4.87
N CYS A 7 -1.72 -8.81 4.05
CA CYS A 7 -1.95 -8.84 2.62
C CYS A 7 -2.80 -10.06 2.30
N ASP A 8 -3.84 -9.88 1.50
CA ASP A 8 -4.81 -10.93 1.15
C ASP A 8 -4.27 -11.78 -0.01
N GLU A 9 -3.85 -13.01 0.30
CA GLU A 9 -3.34 -13.95 -0.71
C GLU A 9 -4.40 -14.36 -1.74
N GLU A 10 -5.68 -14.38 -1.36
CA GLU A 10 -6.79 -14.70 -2.29
C GLU A 10 -7.04 -13.54 -3.26
N ASN A 11 -6.67 -12.33 -2.87
CA ASN A 11 -6.77 -11.11 -3.68
C ASN A 11 -5.39 -10.62 -4.15
N SER A 12 -4.61 -11.53 -4.76
CA SER A 12 -3.32 -11.22 -5.40
C SER A 12 -2.25 -10.60 -4.48
N GLY A 13 -2.34 -10.82 -3.16
CA GLY A 13 -1.40 -10.28 -2.18
C GLY A 13 -1.57 -8.77 -1.94
N TYR A 14 -2.74 -8.20 -2.23
CA TYR A 14 -3.02 -6.78 -1.97
C TYR A 14 -3.21 -6.51 -0.47
N PRO A 15 -2.89 -5.30 0.03
CA PRO A 15 -3.19 -4.92 1.40
C PRO A 15 -4.69 -5.06 1.71
N ASP A 16 -5.02 -5.74 2.81
CA ASP A 16 -6.37 -5.76 3.35
C ASP A 16 -6.64 -4.41 4.03
N ILE A 17 -7.39 -3.55 3.34
CA ILE A 17 -7.69 -2.18 3.76
C ILE A 17 -8.47 -2.15 5.08
N ALA A 18 -9.35 -3.12 5.33
CA ALA A 18 -10.10 -3.20 6.58
C ALA A 18 -9.18 -3.59 7.74
N ASP A 19 -8.25 -4.52 7.52
CA ASP A 19 -7.24 -4.89 8.52
C ASP A 19 -6.28 -3.72 8.80
N VAL A 20 -5.86 -2.96 7.76
CA VAL A 20 -5.07 -1.73 7.92
C VAL A 20 -5.80 -0.75 8.82
N GLU A 21 -7.05 -0.40 8.50
CA GLU A 21 -7.84 0.57 9.27
C GLU A 21 -8.05 0.12 10.71
N SER A 22 -8.34 -1.16 10.94
CA SER A 22 -8.56 -1.71 12.29
C SER A 22 -7.34 -1.61 13.22
N LYS A 23 -6.14 -1.50 12.64
CA LYS A 23 -4.85 -1.43 13.36
C LYS A 23 -4.35 0.00 13.57
N ILE A 24 -5.02 1.00 13.00
CA ILE A 24 -4.68 2.40 13.23
C ILE A 24 -5.09 2.80 14.65
N THR A 25 -4.17 3.41 15.38
CA THR A 25 -4.38 3.94 16.74
C THR A 25 -3.90 5.38 16.83
N SER A 26 -4.14 6.06 17.95
CA SER A 26 -3.58 7.39 18.22
C SER A 26 -2.04 7.43 18.24
N ASN A 27 -1.38 6.27 18.33
CA ASN A 27 0.09 6.16 18.30
C ASN A 27 0.64 5.87 16.89
N THR A 28 -0.22 5.60 15.90
CA THR A 28 0.21 5.33 14.53
C THR A 28 0.74 6.62 13.89
N ARG A 29 1.89 6.55 13.21
CA ARG A 29 2.57 7.72 12.63
C ARG A 29 2.68 7.69 11.12
N GLY A 30 2.49 6.52 10.51
CA GLY A 30 2.61 6.34 9.08
C GLY A 30 2.24 4.94 8.65
N ILE A 31 2.13 4.78 7.33
CA ILE A 31 1.91 3.52 6.63
C ILE A 31 3.09 3.34 5.69
N VAL A 32 3.65 2.14 5.64
CA VAL A 32 4.63 1.76 4.62
C VAL A 32 3.91 0.94 3.57
N ILE A 33 4.09 1.28 2.30
CA ILE A 33 3.70 0.44 1.17
C ILE A 33 4.95 0.07 0.38
N ILE A 34 4.96 -1.15 -0.17
CA ILE A 34 6.02 -1.65 -1.04
C ILE A 34 5.34 -2.07 -2.34
N ASN A 35 5.56 -1.31 -3.41
CA ASN A 35 4.87 -1.48 -4.69
C ASN A 35 5.77 -1.12 -5.88
N PRO A 36 6.08 -2.05 -6.80
CA PRO A 36 5.77 -3.48 -6.75
C PRO A 36 6.32 -4.18 -5.50
N ASN A 37 5.56 -5.15 -4.99
CA ASN A 37 5.81 -5.73 -3.68
C ASN A 37 6.97 -6.75 -3.69
N ASN A 38 7.80 -6.69 -2.65
CA ASN A 38 8.67 -7.78 -2.24
C ASN A 38 8.12 -8.37 -0.92
N PRO A 39 7.89 -9.70 -0.82
CA PRO A 39 8.35 -10.77 -1.71
C PRO A 39 7.36 -11.24 -2.78
N THR A 40 6.15 -10.70 -2.84
CA THR A 40 5.06 -11.32 -3.62
C THR A 40 5.12 -11.01 -5.12
N GLY A 41 5.78 -9.93 -5.52
CA GLY A 41 5.75 -9.41 -6.89
C GLY A 41 4.46 -8.68 -7.26
N SER A 42 3.51 -8.52 -6.32
CA SER A 42 2.22 -7.90 -6.58
C SER A 42 2.37 -6.43 -6.97
N VAL A 43 1.65 -6.01 -8.01
CA VAL A 43 1.51 -4.60 -8.40
C VAL A 43 0.11 -4.13 -7.99
N TYR A 44 0.04 -3.14 -7.11
CA TYR A 44 -1.23 -2.67 -6.57
C TYR A 44 -2.00 -1.85 -7.60
N PRO A 45 -3.27 -2.20 -7.89
CA PRO A 45 -4.08 -1.42 -8.81
C PRO A 45 -4.42 -0.06 -8.19
N ARG A 46 -4.67 0.93 -9.04
CA ARG A 46 -4.98 2.32 -8.65
C ARG A 46 -6.02 2.42 -7.53
N HIS A 47 -7.11 1.64 -7.59
CA HIS A 47 -8.18 1.71 -6.60
C HIS A 47 -7.75 1.25 -5.19
N VAL A 48 -6.75 0.36 -5.08
CA VAL A 48 -6.17 -0.05 -3.78
C VAL A 48 -5.29 1.09 -3.25
N LEU A 49 -4.46 1.68 -4.10
CA LEU A 49 -3.62 2.82 -3.74
C LEU A 49 -4.45 4.03 -3.28
N GLU A 50 -5.55 4.32 -3.97
CA GLU A 50 -6.49 5.39 -3.60
C GLU A 50 -7.12 5.16 -2.22
N GLN A 51 -7.44 3.91 -1.87
CA GLN A 51 -7.95 3.57 -0.53
C GLN A 51 -6.89 3.79 0.55
N ILE A 52 -5.63 3.43 0.29
CA ILE A 52 -4.52 3.67 1.22
C ILE A 52 -4.28 5.17 1.41
N VAL A 53 -4.28 5.95 0.32
CA VAL A 53 -4.14 7.41 0.38
C VAL A 53 -5.30 8.04 1.15
N ALA A 54 -6.53 7.56 0.95
CA ALA A 54 -7.69 8.03 1.69
C ALA A 54 -7.57 7.74 3.19
N LEU A 55 -7.11 6.55 3.58
CA LEU A 55 -6.84 6.22 4.99
C LEU A 55 -5.73 7.10 5.58
N ALA A 56 -4.62 7.27 4.86
CA ALA A 56 -3.53 8.11 5.31
C ALA A 56 -3.98 9.56 5.54
N LYS A 57 -4.77 10.13 4.61
CA LYS A 57 -5.36 11.47 4.76
C LYS A 57 -6.35 11.55 5.92
N LYS A 58 -7.25 10.57 6.05
CA LYS A 58 -8.26 10.52 7.13
C LYS A 58 -7.63 10.53 8.52
N HIS A 59 -6.47 9.90 8.67
CA HIS A 59 -5.80 9.72 9.96
C HIS A 59 -4.54 10.58 10.14
N ASP A 60 -4.28 11.52 9.22
CA ASP A 60 -3.09 12.40 9.23
C ASP A 60 -1.76 11.62 9.34
N LEU A 61 -1.63 10.56 8.53
CA LEU A 61 -0.50 9.65 8.52
C LEU A 61 0.44 9.94 7.36
N ILE A 62 1.74 9.79 7.61
CA ILE A 62 2.76 9.82 6.55
C ILE A 62 2.69 8.51 5.76
N LEU A 63 2.64 8.59 4.43
CA LEU A 63 2.77 7.43 3.56
C LEU A 63 4.21 7.30 3.07
N PHE A 64 4.88 6.21 3.46
CA PHE A 64 6.19 5.84 2.96
C PHE A 64 6.00 4.84 1.81
N ALA A 65 6.38 5.24 0.61
CA ALA A 65 6.27 4.42 -0.58
C ALA A 65 7.65 3.90 -0.99
N ASP A 66 7.87 2.59 -0.85
CA ASP A 66 9.01 1.92 -1.45
C ASP A 66 8.61 1.45 -2.86
N GLU A 67 9.05 2.21 -3.86
CA GLU A 67 8.77 2.00 -5.27
C GLU A 67 10.03 1.58 -6.04
N ILE A 68 11.02 0.94 -5.37
CA ILE A 68 12.30 0.57 -6.00
C ILE A 68 12.16 -0.35 -7.22
N TYR A 69 11.04 -1.08 -7.31
CA TYR A 69 10.72 -1.98 -8.41
C TYR A 69 9.78 -1.36 -9.47
N ASP A 70 9.54 -0.05 -9.46
CA ASP A 70 8.58 0.65 -10.35
C ASP A 70 8.68 0.30 -11.85
N LYS A 71 9.90 -0.01 -12.31
CA LYS A 71 10.21 -0.40 -13.71
C LYS A 71 10.27 -1.90 -13.95
N ILE A 72 10.15 -2.73 -12.92
CA ILE A 72 10.14 -4.19 -13.02
C ILE A 72 8.68 -4.67 -12.99
N VAL A 73 7.97 -4.34 -14.07
CA VAL A 73 6.56 -4.69 -14.30
C VAL A 73 6.42 -5.49 -15.59
N TYR A 74 5.46 -6.42 -15.64
CA TYR A 74 5.28 -7.38 -16.72
C TYR A 74 3.86 -7.31 -17.30
N ASP A 75 3.64 -7.96 -18.44
CA ASP A 75 2.30 -8.20 -19.02
C ASP A 75 1.45 -6.95 -19.29
N GLY A 76 2.11 -5.81 -19.54
CA GLY A 76 1.44 -4.53 -19.80
C GLY A 76 0.83 -3.88 -18.54
N ILE A 77 1.13 -4.40 -17.35
CA ILE A 77 0.75 -3.78 -16.09
C ILE A 77 1.59 -2.51 -15.90
N GLU A 78 0.92 -1.40 -15.59
CA GLU A 78 1.58 -0.13 -15.30
C GLU A 78 1.65 0.11 -13.79
N HIS A 79 2.84 0.52 -13.33
CA HIS A 79 3.00 1.05 -11.99
C HIS A 79 2.39 2.46 -11.88
N VAL A 80 1.71 2.72 -10.77
CA VAL A 80 1.21 4.05 -10.42
C VAL A 80 1.98 4.55 -9.21
N ALA A 81 2.80 5.59 -9.40
CA ALA A 81 3.49 6.25 -8.30
C ALA A 81 2.47 6.84 -7.33
N VAL A 82 2.48 6.42 -6.06
CA VAL A 82 1.41 6.78 -5.11
C VAL A 82 1.36 8.28 -4.84
N ALA A 83 2.51 8.96 -4.96
CA ALA A 83 2.61 10.41 -4.83
C ALA A 83 1.79 11.16 -5.89
N SER A 84 1.46 10.54 -7.03
CA SER A 84 0.58 11.13 -8.05
C SER A 84 -0.90 11.15 -7.67
N LEU A 85 -1.27 10.47 -6.57
CA LEU A 85 -2.65 10.36 -6.07
C LEU A 85 -2.93 11.26 -4.86
N ALA A 86 -1.90 11.98 -4.37
CA ALA A 86 -1.94 12.80 -3.17
C ALA A 86 -2.48 14.21 -3.44
#